data_AF-A0A1I4WTC1-F1
#
_entry.id   AF-A0A1I4WTC1-F1
#
_cell.length_a   1.000
_cell.length_b   1.000
_cell.length_c   1.000
_cell.angle_alpha   90.00
_cell.angle_beta   90.00
_cell.angle_gamma   90.00
#
_symmetry.space_group_name_H-M   'P 1'
#
loop_
_entity.id
_entity.type
_entity.pdbx_description
1 polymer ?
#
loop_
_entity_poly.entity_id
_entity_poly.type
_entity_poly.pdbx_seq_one_letter_code
_entity_poly.pdbx_strand_id
1 'polypeptide(L)'
;MSYLTEELQSDIKNEFPDIIFEYSEINFGGIIPTFFINIKDEKNLTNKWKAITEFIAVHFQSLLRNEFSIWNIYLFFILEQEIKDDLKYIIENDTFSSRKIIIYPKQEVESIIQEHIKNDDTEIHSIIGFEETPFQPNSNVWSILNEINYKKKITDDIKNGLDEIIRELKKVENDEV
;
A
#
# COMPACT_ATOMS: atom_id res chain seq x y z
N MET A 1 1.17 -17.04 22.89
CA MET A 1 1.99 -16.06 23.62
C MET A 1 1.82 -14.75 22.86
N SER A 2 1.36 -13.69 23.53
CA SER A 2 1.36 -12.34 22.95
C SER A 2 2.80 -11.94 22.64
N TYR A 3 3.07 -11.45 21.44
CA TYR A 3 4.41 -10.96 21.06
C TYR A 3 4.73 -9.63 21.75
N LEU A 4 3.71 -8.89 22.19
CA LEU A 4 3.89 -7.68 22.98
C LEU A 4 4.09 -8.06 24.44
N THR A 5 5.29 -7.79 24.96
CA THR A 5 5.65 -8.00 26.37
C THR A 5 5.30 -6.77 27.20
N GLU A 6 5.12 -6.95 28.51
CA GLU A 6 4.95 -5.82 29.44
C GLU A 6 6.14 -4.85 29.40
N GLU A 7 7.34 -5.37 29.18
CA GLU A 7 8.57 -4.60 28.98
C GLU A 7 8.48 -3.68 27.77
N LEU A 8 8.07 -4.22 26.61
CA LEU A 8 7.92 -3.41 25.40
C LEU A 8 6.82 -2.35 25.54
N GLN A 9 5.72 -2.65 26.25
CA GLN A 9 4.71 -1.65 26.57
C GLN A 9 5.24 -0.52 27.44
N SER A 10 6.11 -0.84 28.40
CA SER A 10 6.79 0.13 29.25
C SER A 10 7.73 1.01 28.42
N ASP A 11 8.54 0.39 27.56
CA ASP A 11 9.51 1.09 26.70
C ASP A 11 8.81 2.05 25.73
N ILE A 12 7.70 1.63 25.10
CA ILE A 12 6.88 2.49 24.24
C ILE A 12 6.37 3.71 25.01
N LYS A 13 5.86 3.52 26.24
CA LYS A 13 5.34 4.63 27.05
C LYS A 13 6.44 5.58 27.51
N ASN A 14 7.64 5.07 27.75
CA ASN A 14 8.79 5.88 28.15
C ASN A 14 9.32 6.71 26.99
N GLU A 15 9.42 6.12 25.80
CA GLU A 15 9.93 6.80 24.59
C GLU A 15 8.89 7.78 24.00
N PHE A 16 7.60 7.42 24.07
CA PHE A 16 6.51 8.18 23.46
C PHE A 16 5.36 8.49 24.46
N PRO A 17 5.62 9.26 25.52
CA PRO A 17 4.66 9.48 26.61
C PRO A 17 3.38 10.22 26.17
N ASP A 18 3.46 11.02 25.11
CA ASP A 18 2.34 11.81 24.59
C ASP A 18 1.50 11.07 23.53
N ILE A 19 1.83 9.82 23.21
CA ILE A 19 1.18 9.04 22.15
C ILE A 19 0.49 7.84 22.77
N ILE A 20 -0.75 7.62 22.36
CA ILE A 20 -1.52 6.45 22.79
C ILE A 20 -1.31 5.34 21.77
N PHE A 21 -0.77 4.22 22.25
CA PHE A 21 -0.58 3.00 21.47
C PHE A 21 -1.59 1.94 21.92
N GLU A 22 -2.28 1.36 20.95
CA GLU A 22 -3.07 0.14 21.12
C GLU A 22 -2.48 -0.94 20.21
N TYR A 23 -2.42 -2.17 20.69
CA TYR A 23 -1.86 -3.30 19.95
C TYR A 23 -2.89 -4.41 19.81
N SER A 24 -2.88 -5.08 18.67
CA SER A 24 -3.71 -6.25 18.43
C SER A 24 -2.99 -7.27 17.54
N GLU A 25 -3.29 -8.54 17.79
CA GLU A 25 -2.87 -9.66 16.95
C GLU A 25 -4.05 -10.12 16.12
N ILE A 26 -3.98 -9.90 14.82
CA ILE A 26 -5.06 -10.27 13.90
C ILE A 26 -4.70 -11.61 13.28
N ASN A 27 -5.62 -12.57 13.35
CA ASN A 27 -5.42 -13.88 12.75
C ASN A 27 -6.07 -13.94 11.37
N PHE A 28 -5.24 -13.93 10.32
CA PHE A 28 -5.68 -13.97 8.92
C PHE A 28 -4.62 -14.67 8.07
N GLY A 29 -4.73 -16.00 7.94
CA GLY A 29 -3.68 -16.85 7.32
C GLY A 29 -2.40 -17.00 8.15
N GLY A 30 -2.26 -16.21 9.22
CA GLY A 30 -1.19 -16.17 10.20
C GLY A 30 -1.42 -15.00 11.16
N ILE A 31 -0.49 -14.77 12.09
CA ILE A 31 -0.59 -13.65 13.04
C ILE A 31 -0.05 -12.39 12.36
N ILE A 32 -0.86 -11.34 12.31
CA ILE A 32 -0.56 -10.00 11.78
C ILE A 32 -0.48 -9.04 12.98
N PRO A 33 0.74 -8.67 13.42
CA PRO A 33 0.91 -7.69 14.48
C PRO A 33 0.49 -6.30 14.02
N THR A 34 -0.39 -5.67 14.77
CA THR A 34 -0.99 -4.39 14.38
C THR A 34 -0.92 -3.38 15.51
N PHE A 35 -0.41 -2.19 15.21
CA PHE A 35 -0.33 -1.06 16.13
C PHE A 35 -1.23 0.07 15.67
N PHE A 36 -2.11 0.52 16.55
CA PHE A 36 -2.95 1.70 16.37
C PHE A 36 -2.37 2.84 17.20
N ILE A 37 -1.94 3.90 16.51
CA ILE A 37 -1.09 4.94 17.06
C ILE A 37 -1.87 6.25 16.93
N ASN A 38 -2.48 6.69 18.03
CA ASN A 38 -3.24 7.94 18.03
C ASN A 38 -2.28 9.13 18.07
N ILE A 39 -2.27 9.94 17.01
CA ILE A 39 -1.44 11.12 16.87
C ILE A 39 -2.32 12.38 16.87
N LYS A 40 -1.95 13.36 17.69
CA LYS A 40 -2.76 14.56 17.91
C LYS A 40 -2.92 15.45 16.67
N ASP A 41 -1.84 15.66 15.92
CA ASP A 41 -1.79 16.61 14.81
C ASP A 41 -0.68 16.26 13.80
N GLU A 42 -0.76 16.86 12.61
CA GLU A 42 0.20 16.69 11.51
C GLU A 42 1.64 17.00 11.95
N LYS A 43 1.83 17.97 12.85
CA LYS A 43 3.16 18.37 13.33
C LYS A 43 3.80 17.26 14.16
N ASN A 44 3.04 16.66 15.08
CA ASN A 44 3.50 15.50 15.86
C ASN A 44 3.78 14.31 14.95
N LEU A 45 2.91 14.05 13.97
CA LEU A 45 3.11 12.98 12.99
C LEU A 45 4.44 13.17 12.26
N THR A 46 4.64 14.34 11.65
CA THR A 46 5.86 14.70 10.90
C THR A 46 7.14 14.44 11.69
N ASN A 47 7.12 14.78 12.99
CA ASN A 47 8.30 14.69 13.84
C ASN A 47 8.55 13.29 14.40
N LYS A 48 7.50 12.47 14.57
CA LYS A 48 7.60 11.23 15.38
C LYS A 48 7.44 9.95 14.58
N TRP A 49 6.81 9.95 13.40
CA TRP A 49 6.47 8.71 12.68
C TRP A 49 7.70 7.81 12.38
N LYS A 50 8.84 8.41 12.04
CA LYS A 50 10.10 7.67 11.78
C LYS A 50 10.63 7.02 13.04
N ALA A 51 10.75 7.79 14.13
CA ALA A 51 11.23 7.28 15.41
C ALA A 51 10.34 6.13 15.91
N ILE A 52 9.01 6.25 15.75
CA ILE A 52 8.07 5.17 16.10
C ILE A 52 8.33 3.93 15.23
N THR A 53 8.48 4.11 13.91
CA THR A 53 8.75 3.00 12.99
C THR A 53 10.06 2.29 13.34
N GLU A 54 11.14 3.04 13.56
CA GLU A 54 12.45 2.52 13.93
C GLU A 54 12.39 1.79 15.27
N PHE A 55 11.69 2.35 16.24
CA PHE A 55 11.48 1.72 17.54
C PHE A 55 10.78 0.36 17.39
N ILE A 56 9.68 0.29 16.63
CA ILE A 56 8.99 -0.98 16.39
C ILE A 56 9.88 -1.97 15.62
N ALA A 57 10.67 -1.52 14.66
CA ALA A 57 11.61 -2.37 13.93
C ALA A 57 12.64 -3.02 14.86
N VAL A 58 13.26 -2.20 15.72
CA VAL A 58 14.34 -2.66 16.60
C VAL A 58 13.81 -3.48 17.77
N HIS A 59 12.75 -3.03 18.43
CA HIS A 59 12.32 -3.60 19.71
C HIS A 59 11.20 -4.63 19.58
N PHE A 60 10.45 -4.63 18.48
CA PHE A 60 9.36 -5.60 18.26
C PHE A 60 9.66 -6.56 17.11
N GLN A 61 9.93 -6.05 15.91
CA GLN A 61 10.11 -6.88 14.72
C GLN A 61 11.30 -7.85 14.88
N SER A 62 12.40 -7.40 15.50
CA SER A 62 13.58 -8.24 15.75
C SER A 62 13.32 -9.45 16.67
N LEU A 63 12.26 -9.40 17.48
CA LEU A 63 11.87 -10.47 18.40
C LEU A 63 10.96 -11.51 17.74
N LEU A 64 10.34 -11.15 16.61
CA LEU A 64 9.50 -12.07 15.86
C LEU A 64 10.35 -13.16 15.22
N ARG A 65 9.89 -14.41 15.33
CA ARG A 65 10.55 -15.58 14.72
C ARG A 65 9.83 -16.10 13.50
N ASN A 66 8.57 -15.69 13.33
CA ASN A 66 7.73 -16.13 12.24
C ASN A 66 7.86 -15.15 11.08
N GLU A 67 8.33 -15.63 9.92
CA GLU A 67 8.50 -14.79 8.74
C GLU A 67 7.19 -14.12 8.31
N PHE A 68 6.06 -14.84 8.35
CA PHE A 68 4.77 -14.26 7.99
C PHE A 68 4.46 -13.02 8.84
N SER A 69 4.64 -13.09 10.16
CA SER A 69 4.42 -11.94 11.04
C SER A 69 5.44 -10.81 10.81
N ILE A 70 6.71 -11.15 10.55
CA ILE A 70 7.77 -10.16 10.23
C ILE A 70 7.40 -9.34 8.99
N TRP A 71 6.88 -10.01 7.96
CA TRP A 71 6.49 -9.38 6.70
C TRP A 71 5.12 -8.71 6.75
N ASN A 72 4.33 -8.89 7.82
CA ASN A 72 2.96 -8.39 7.92
C ASN A 72 2.71 -7.58 9.20
N ILE A 73 3.65 -6.70 9.55
CA ILE A 73 3.43 -5.70 10.61
C ILE A 73 2.70 -4.49 10.03
N TYR A 74 1.64 -4.05 10.70
CA TYR A 74 0.87 -2.85 10.36
C TYR A 74 1.03 -1.76 11.42
N LEU A 75 1.28 -0.53 10.96
CA LEU A 75 1.26 0.69 11.77
C LEU A 75 0.16 1.62 11.24
N PHE A 76 -0.92 1.76 11.98
CA PHE A 76 -1.98 2.72 11.69
C PHE A 76 -1.74 4.00 12.48
N PHE A 77 -1.43 5.09 11.79
CA PHE A 77 -1.37 6.42 12.41
C PHE A 77 -2.74 7.07 12.29
N ILE A 78 -3.41 7.26 13.43
CA ILE A 78 -4.80 7.72 13.50
C ILE A 78 -4.81 9.18 13.93
N LEU A 79 -5.48 10.03 13.14
CA LEU A 79 -5.61 11.46 13.40
C LEU A 79 -7.08 11.89 13.31
N GLU A 80 -7.43 12.91 14.12
CA GLU A 80 -8.77 13.51 14.10
C GLU A 80 -9.01 14.36 12.84
N GLN A 81 -7.95 14.93 12.27
CA GLN A 81 -8.02 15.87 11.16
C GLN A 81 -7.21 15.36 9.97
N GLU A 82 -7.65 15.79 8.78
CA GLU A 82 -6.93 15.58 7.53
C GLU A 82 -5.52 16.19 7.58
N ILE A 83 -4.59 15.51 6.91
CA ILE A 83 -3.21 15.93 6.76
C ILE A 83 -2.92 16.22 5.30
N LYS A 84 -1.81 16.91 5.02
CA LYS A 84 -1.34 17.11 3.65
C LYS A 84 -1.05 15.81 2.93
N ASP A 85 -1.50 15.72 1.67
CA ASP A 85 -1.26 14.59 0.78
C ASP A 85 0.22 14.25 0.63
N ASP A 86 1.10 15.25 0.57
CA ASP A 86 2.55 15.04 0.48
C ASP A 86 3.09 14.22 1.66
N LEU A 87 2.65 14.54 2.89
CA LEU A 87 3.10 13.84 4.08
C LEU A 87 2.52 12.43 4.13
N LYS A 88 1.23 12.28 3.81
CA LYS A 88 0.58 10.96 3.70
C LYS A 88 1.35 10.07 2.73
N TYR A 89 1.61 10.57 1.53
CA TYR A 89 2.33 9.86 0.49
C TYR A 89 3.73 9.43 0.96
N ILE A 90 4.48 10.31 1.62
CA ILE A 90 5.81 9.99 2.15
C ILE A 90 5.76 8.84 3.14
N ILE A 91 4.77 8.84 4.05
CA ILE A 91 4.67 7.83 5.11
C ILE A 91 4.18 6.50 4.56
N GLU A 92 3.13 6.49 3.73
CA GLU A 92 2.52 5.24 3.23
C GLU A 92 3.41 4.51 2.20
N ASN A 93 4.23 5.26 1.44
CA ASN A 93 5.20 4.66 0.52
C ASN A 93 6.53 4.27 1.19
N ASP A 94 6.72 4.59 2.46
CA ASP A 94 7.89 4.13 3.20
C ASP A 94 7.73 2.64 3.53
N THR A 95 8.39 1.78 2.77
CA THR A 95 8.32 0.31 2.91
C THR A 95 9.24 -0.24 3.98
N PHE A 96 9.90 0.61 4.77
CA PHE A 96 10.83 0.16 5.80
C PHE A 96 10.09 -0.50 6.96
N SER A 97 10.48 -1.73 7.30
CA SER A 97 10.03 -2.52 8.46
C SER A 97 8.55 -2.97 8.46
N SER A 98 7.62 -2.11 8.04
CA SER A 98 6.18 -2.31 8.23
C SER A 98 5.36 -1.60 7.15
N ARG A 99 4.10 -2.03 7.02
CA ARG A 99 3.09 -1.29 6.25
C ARG A 99 2.55 -0.17 7.13
N LYS A 100 2.60 1.06 6.62
CA LYS A 100 2.14 2.27 7.32
C LYS A 100 0.93 2.80 6.61
N ILE A 101 -0.11 3.12 7.36
CA ILE A 101 -1.37 3.63 6.81
C ILE A 101 -1.81 4.79 7.68
N ILE A 102 -2.17 5.90 7.05
CA ILE A 102 -2.72 7.06 7.75
C ILE A 102 -4.25 6.98 7.71
N ILE A 103 -4.87 7.07 8.89
CA ILE A 103 -6.33 7.08 9.04
C ILE A 103 -6.78 8.47 9.50
N TYR A 104 -7.59 9.15 8.68
CA TYR A 104 -8.33 10.34 9.04
C TYR A 104 -9.66 10.41 8.25
N PRO A 105 -10.74 10.97 8.82
CA PRO A 105 -10.87 11.27 10.25
C PRO A 105 -10.78 9.99 11.09
N LYS A 106 -10.62 10.14 12.40
CA LYS A 106 -10.49 9.00 13.31
C LYS A 106 -11.64 8.01 13.13
N GLN A 107 -11.30 6.73 12.99
CA GLN A 107 -12.24 5.62 12.86
C GLN A 107 -12.07 4.61 14.00
N GLU A 108 -13.08 3.77 14.18
CA GLU A 108 -13.02 2.64 15.12
C GLU A 108 -12.05 1.57 14.65
N VAL A 109 -11.33 0.94 15.59
CA VAL A 109 -10.30 -0.07 15.33
C VAL A 109 -10.83 -1.22 14.46
N GLU A 110 -12.03 -1.72 14.73
CA GLU A 110 -12.61 -2.84 13.94
C GLU A 110 -12.86 -2.44 12.48
N SER A 111 -13.26 -1.19 12.21
CA SER A 111 -13.46 -0.69 10.83
C SER A 111 -12.14 -0.68 10.06
N ILE A 112 -11.08 -0.17 10.70
CA ILE A 112 -9.73 -0.12 10.13
C ILE A 112 -9.24 -1.54 9.79
N ILE A 113 -9.49 -2.51 10.66
CA ILE A 113 -9.11 -3.91 10.43
C ILE A 113 -9.86 -4.52 9.25
N GLN A 114 -11.18 -4.27 9.17
CA GLN A 114 -12.01 -4.80 8.09
C GLN A 114 -11.58 -4.26 6.73
N GLU A 115 -11.37 -2.94 6.62
CA GLU A 115 -11.00 -2.28 5.38
C GLU A 115 -9.56 -2.61 4.93
N HIS A 116 -8.59 -2.52 5.84
CA HIS A 116 -7.17 -2.52 5.45
C HIS A 116 -6.44 -3.86 5.64
N ILE A 117 -7.05 -4.83 6.32
CA ILE A 117 -6.42 -6.13 6.57
C ILE A 117 -7.26 -7.27 6.00
N LYS A 118 -8.56 -7.32 6.31
CA LYS A 118 -9.41 -8.43 5.86
C LYS A 118 -10.00 -8.20 4.46
N ASN A 119 -10.23 -6.94 4.09
CA ASN A 119 -10.91 -6.56 2.85
C ASN A 119 -12.27 -7.27 2.70
N ASP A 120 -12.97 -7.47 3.83
CA ASP A 120 -14.24 -8.20 3.94
C ASP A 120 -15.42 -7.43 3.28
N ASP A 121 -15.22 -6.17 2.94
CA ASP A 121 -16.15 -5.28 2.23
C ASP A 121 -16.10 -5.44 0.71
N THR A 122 -15.14 -6.21 0.17
CA THR A 122 -15.08 -6.51 -1.26
C THR A 122 -16.02 -7.65 -1.63
N GLU A 123 -17.17 -7.33 -2.22
CA GLU A 123 -18.04 -8.31 -2.86
C GLU A 123 -17.36 -8.88 -4.12
N ILE A 124 -16.75 -10.06 -4.00
CA ILE A 124 -16.27 -10.81 -5.18
C ILE A 124 -17.49 -11.42 -5.86
N HIS A 125 -18.09 -10.69 -6.78
CA HIS A 125 -19.07 -11.26 -7.70
C HIS A 125 -18.34 -12.24 -8.64
N SER A 126 -18.67 -13.53 -8.53
CA SER A 126 -18.27 -14.48 -9.55
C SER A 126 -18.87 -14.02 -10.89
N ILE A 127 -18.01 -13.78 -11.88
CA ILE A 127 -18.44 -13.50 -13.24
C ILE A 127 -18.99 -14.82 -13.80
N ILE A 128 -20.29 -15.06 -13.61
CA ILE A 128 -20.98 -16.18 -14.22
C ILE A 128 -21.11 -15.85 -15.71
N GLY A 129 -20.33 -16.53 -16.56
CA GLY A 129 -20.36 -16.33 -18.01
C GLY A 129 -19.17 -15.55 -18.59
N PHE A 130 -18.02 -15.50 -17.91
CA PHE A 130 -16.78 -15.07 -18.57
C PHE A 130 -16.41 -16.10 -19.64
N GLU A 131 -16.69 -15.78 -20.90
CA GLU A 131 -16.07 -16.49 -22.02
C GLU A 131 -14.62 -15.99 -22.10
N GLU A 132 -13.66 -16.87 -21.79
CA GLU A 132 -12.25 -16.60 -22.07
C GLU A 132 -12.07 -16.48 -23.59
N THR A 133 -12.25 -15.26 -24.13
CA THR A 133 -11.84 -14.99 -25.50
C THR A 133 -10.32 -14.96 -25.51
N PRO A 134 -9.65 -15.79 -26.34
CA PRO A 134 -8.21 -15.72 -26.46
C PRO A 134 -7.81 -14.30 -26.86
N PHE A 135 -6.75 -13.77 -26.25
CA PHE A 135 -6.22 -12.48 -26.63
C PHE A 135 -5.95 -12.45 -28.14
N GLN A 136 -6.66 -11.57 -28.86
CA GLN A 136 -6.43 -11.32 -30.26
C GLN A 136 -5.61 -10.03 -30.39
N PRO A 137 -4.30 -10.12 -30.69
CA PRO A 137 -3.49 -8.93 -30.90
C PRO A 137 -4.06 -8.14 -32.08
N ASN A 138 -4.20 -6.83 -31.91
CA ASN A 138 -4.54 -5.96 -33.03
C ASN A 138 -3.40 -6.04 -34.06
N SER A 139 -3.72 -6.52 -35.27
CA SER A 139 -2.73 -6.78 -36.32
C SER A 139 -1.95 -5.53 -36.72
N ASN A 140 -2.59 -4.35 -36.71
CA ASN A 140 -1.97 -3.08 -37.06
C ASN A 140 -0.99 -2.63 -35.97
N VAL A 141 -1.37 -2.80 -34.70
CA VAL A 141 -0.47 -2.53 -33.57
C VAL A 141 0.73 -3.49 -33.61
N TRP A 142 0.49 -4.77 -33.90
CA TRP A 142 1.55 -5.77 -33.95
C TRP A 142 2.53 -5.54 -35.11
N SER A 143 2.07 -5.07 -36.27
CA SER A 143 2.97 -4.73 -37.38
C SER A 143 3.87 -3.54 -37.02
N ILE A 144 3.31 -2.49 -36.42
CA ILE A 144 4.08 -1.31 -36.00
C ILE A 144 5.13 -1.71 -34.96
N LEU A 145 4.77 -2.53 -33.97
CA LEU A 145 5.71 -2.99 -32.94
C LEU A 145 6.88 -3.80 -33.53
N ASN A 146 6.65 -4.62 -34.55
CA ASN A 146 7.72 -5.40 -35.19
C ASN A 146 8.66 -4.55 -36.07
N GLU A 147 8.21 -3.38 -36.53
CA GLU A 147 9.03 -2.46 -37.32
C GLU A 147 9.96 -1.59 -36.45
N ILE A 148 9.68 -1.45 -35.14
CA ILE A 148 10.51 -0.69 -34.22
C ILE A 148 11.84 -1.44 -33.97
N ASN A 149 12.94 -0.89 -34.47
CA ASN A 149 14.27 -1.47 -34.32
C ASN A 149 14.94 -1.03 -33.01
N TYR A 150 14.82 -1.85 -31.97
CA TYR A 150 15.37 -1.59 -30.62
C TYR A 150 16.90 -1.45 -30.52
N LYS A 151 17.65 -1.61 -31.62
CA LYS A 151 19.13 -1.58 -31.60
C LYS A 151 19.74 -0.21 -31.92
N LYS A 152 18.95 0.82 -32.25
CA LYS A 152 19.43 2.21 -32.41
C LYS A 152 18.69 3.15 -31.44
N LYS A 153 19.39 4.21 -31.02
CA LYS A 153 19.04 5.17 -29.94
C LYS A 153 17.52 5.31 -29.68
N ILE A 154 17.16 5.00 -28.44
CA ILE A 154 15.85 4.56 -27.93
C ILE A 154 14.74 5.63 -27.82
N THR A 155 14.91 6.88 -28.26
CA THR A 155 13.89 7.92 -28.01
C THR A 155 12.98 8.24 -29.19
N ASP A 156 13.51 8.44 -30.39
CA ASP A 156 12.71 8.99 -31.49
C ASP A 156 11.91 7.89 -32.21
N ASP A 157 12.49 6.72 -32.44
CA ASP A 157 11.80 5.60 -33.10
C ASP A 157 10.65 5.04 -32.25
N ILE A 158 10.82 5.02 -30.93
CA ILE A 158 9.76 4.60 -29.99
C ILE A 158 8.64 5.64 -29.96
N LYS A 159 8.98 6.93 -29.96
CA LYS A 159 7.99 8.01 -29.98
C LYS A 159 7.19 8.01 -31.29
N ASN A 160 7.87 7.84 -32.42
CA ASN A 160 7.21 7.73 -33.73
C ASN A 160 6.30 6.50 -33.82
N GLY A 161 6.75 5.34 -33.30
CA GLY A 161 5.92 4.14 -33.24
C GLY A 161 4.67 4.32 -32.36
N LEU A 162 4.79 5.02 -31.23
CA LEU A 162 3.64 5.36 -30.37
C LEU A 162 2.65 6.28 -31.08
N ASP A 163 3.15 7.34 -31.75
CA ASP A 163 2.31 8.28 -32.50
C ASP A 163 1.55 7.57 -33.64
N GLU A 164 2.19 6.58 -34.28
CA GLU A 164 1.58 5.77 -35.34
C GLU A 164 0.50 4.82 -34.82
N ILE A 165 0.73 4.16 -33.68
CA ILE A 165 -0.27 3.34 -33.00
C ILE A 165 -1.50 4.19 -32.63
N ILE A 166 -1.28 5.37 -32.06
CA ILE A 166 -2.37 6.31 -31.69
C ILE A 166 -3.16 6.73 -32.92
N ARG A 167 -2.50 7.00 -34.05
CA ARG A 167 -3.16 7.40 -35.29
C ARG A 167 -4.05 6.28 -35.84
N GLU A 168 -3.56 5.04 -35.86
CA GLU A 168 -4.35 3.92 -36.39
C GLU A 168 -5.54 3.58 -35.49
N LEU A 169 -5.40 3.65 -34.15
CA LEU A 169 -6.52 3.46 -33.22
C LEU A 169 -7.63 4.52 -33.42
N LYS A 170 -7.25 5.79 -33.63
CA LYS A 170 -8.21 6.88 -33.89
C LYS A 170 -8.93 6.77 -35.24
N LYS A 171 -8.36 6.08 -36.23
CA LYS A 171 -9.05 5.85 -37.51
C LYS A 171 -10.18 4.85 -37.35
N VAL A 172 -9.92 3.76 -36.60
CA VAL A 172 -10.94 2.73 -36.31
C VAL A 172 -12.14 3.33 -35.56
N GLU A 173 -11.93 4.26 -34.63
CA GLU A 173 -13.02 4.98 -33.93
C GLU A 173 -13.88 5.87 -34.84
N ASN A 174 -13.33 6.40 -35.94
CA ASN A 174 -14.07 7.31 -36.84
C ASN A 174 -14.77 6.58 -37.99
N ASP A 175 -14.41 5.32 -38.26
CA ASP A 175 -15.04 4.49 -39.31
C ASP A 175 -16.25 3.69 -38.76
N GLU A 176 -16.51 3.70 -37.45
CA GLU A 176 -17.66 3.05 -36.80
C GLU A 176 -18.85 4.01 -36.49
N VAL A 177 -18.87 5.23 -37.05
CA VAL A 177 -19.99 6.20 -36.94
C VAL A 177 -20.78 6.32 -38.24
#